data_AF-A0A2N8MC34-F1
#
_entry.id   AF-A0A2N8MC34-F1
#
_cell.length_a   1.000
_cell.length_b   1.000
_cell.length_c   1.000
_cell.angle_alpha   90.00
_cell.angle_beta   90.00
_cell.angle_gamma   90.00
#
_symmetry.space_group_name_H-M   'P 1'
#
loop_
_entity.id
_entity.type
_entity.pdbx_description
1 polymer ?
#
loop_
_entity_poly.entity_id
_entity_poly.type
_entity_poly.pdbx_seq_one_letter_code
_entity_poly.pdbx_strand_id
1 'polypeptide(L)' 'MKTISRLLIACFALSSLVLASPLRAEAEKRIAFVVGNAAYQEGPLATPANDAGLIAQTLQAAGFDVAGARP' A
#
# COMPACT_ATOMS: atom_id res chain seq x y z
N MET A 1 3.84 36.68 38.76
CA MET A 1 4.28 35.26 38.70
C MET A 1 3.24 34.35 38.03
N LYS A 2 1.97 34.35 38.47
CA LYS A 2 0.91 33.48 37.91
C LYS A 2 0.57 33.77 36.44
N THR A 3 0.63 35.02 36.00
CA THR A 3 0.39 35.43 34.59
C THR A 3 1.50 35.00 33.65
N ILE A 4 2.76 35.17 34.07
CA ILE A 4 3.95 34.73 33.33
C ILE A 4 3.95 33.20 33.18
N SER A 5 3.60 32.46 34.24
CA SER A 5 3.47 31.01 34.18
C SER A 5 2.39 30.53 33.20
N ARG A 6 1.24 31.22 33.12
CA ARG A 6 0.19 30.92 32.12
C ARG A 6 0.68 31.18 30.69
N LEU A 7 1.45 32.25 30.48
CA LEU A 7 1.99 32.57 29.16
C LEU A 7 3.00 31.50 28.69
N LEU A 8 3.88 31.06 29.60
CA LEU A 8 4.86 30.00 29.31
C LEU A 8 4.18 28.67 28.96
N ILE A 9 3.12 28.29 29.70
CA ILE A 9 2.35 27.07 29.40
C ILE A 9 1.68 27.18 28.03
N ALA A 10 1.08 28.34 27.71
CA ALA A 10 0.45 28.56 26.41
C ALA A 10 1.47 28.50 25.26
N CYS A 11 2.64 29.12 25.43
CA CYS A 11 3.72 29.05 24.44
C CYS A 11 4.25 27.62 24.27
N PHE A 12 4.39 26.86 25.36
CA PHE A 12 4.82 25.47 25.30
C PHE A 12 3.80 24.58 24.58
N ALA A 13 2.51 24.73 24.90
CA ALA A 13 1.43 24.00 24.25
C ALA A 13 1.30 24.34 22.75
N LEU A 14 1.52 25.60 22.38
CA LEU A 14 1.50 26.02 20.98
C LEU A 14 2.71 25.46 20.22
N SER A 15 3.89 25.47 20.85
CA SER A 15 5.12 24.90 20.28
C SER A 15 5.01 23.39 20.06
N SER A 16 4.41 22.65 21.01
CA SER A 16 4.20 21.21 20.86
C SER A 16 3.25 20.85 19.73
N LEU A 17 2.27 21.72 19.43
CA LEU A 17 1.32 21.50 18.34
C LEU A 17 1.98 21.73 16.96
N VAL A 18 2.93 22.66 16.87
CA VAL A 18 3.70 22.93 15.64
C VAL A 18 4.72 21.82 15.35
N LEU A 19 5.29 21.21 16.39
CA LEU A 19 6.28 20.14 16.27
C LEU A 19 5.67 18.74 16.09
N ALA A 20 4.35 18.60 16.24
CA ALA A 20 3.63 17.36 16.00
C ALA A 20 3.62 17.05 14.48
N SER A 21 4.67 16.41 13.99
CA SER A 21 4.67 15.83 12.65
C SER A 21 3.71 14.64 12.62
N PRO A 22 2.82 14.53 11.62
CA PRO A 22 2.03 13.32 11.46
C PRO A 22 3.00 12.16 11.27
N LEU A 23 2.90 11.14 12.12
CA LEU A 23 3.49 9.83 11.85
C LEU A 23 2.86 9.35 10.55
N ARG A 24 3.57 9.55 9.43
CA ARG A 24 3.23 8.92 8.17
C ARG A 24 3.44 7.44 8.38
N ALA A 25 2.37 6.69 8.64
CA ALA A 25 2.39 5.26 8.44
C ALA A 25 2.68 5.05 6.96
N GLU A 26 3.92 4.73 6.63
CA GLU A 26 4.30 4.34 5.27
C GLU A 26 3.45 3.12 4.93
N ALA A 27 2.60 3.26 3.91
CA ALA A 27 1.78 2.15 3.48
C ALA A 27 2.71 1.01 3.03
N GLU A 28 2.54 -0.17 3.63
CA GLU A 28 3.36 -1.33 3.31
C GLU A 28 3.31 -1.60 1.80
N LYS A 29 4.48 -1.86 1.20
CA LYS A 29 4.57 -2.16 -0.23
C LYS A 29 3.84 -3.47 -0.51
N ARG A 30 2.74 -3.38 -1.26
CA ARG A 30 1.93 -4.54 -1.69
C ARG A 30 2.46 -5.06 -3.02
N ILE A 31 2.98 -6.29 -3.05
CA ILE A 31 3.54 -6.93 -4.25
C ILE A 31 2.75 -8.20 -4.54
N ALA A 32 2.45 -8.48 -5.81
CA ALA A 32 1.85 -9.74 -6.24
C ALA A 32 2.56 -10.32 -7.47
N PHE A 33 2.63 -11.65 -7.54
CA PHE A 33 3.09 -12.39 -8.70
C PHE A 33 1.98 -13.32 -9.16
N VAL A 34 1.47 -13.09 -10.37
CA VAL A 34 0.32 -13.83 -10.93
C VAL A 34 0.78 -14.72 -12.08
N VAL A 35 0.42 -16.01 -12.00
CA VAL A 35 0.81 -17.04 -12.98
C VAL A 35 -0.44 -17.71 -13.55
N GLY A 36 -0.61 -17.63 -14.86
CA GLY A 36 -1.66 -18.35 -15.59
C GLY A 36 -1.10 -19.60 -16.26
N ASN A 37 -0.99 -20.71 -15.52
CA ASN A 37 -0.40 -21.93 -16.06
C ASN A 37 -1.38 -22.69 -16.97
N ALA A 38 -1.06 -22.82 -18.25
CA ALA A 38 -1.97 -23.39 -19.26
C ALA A 38 -1.34 -24.48 -20.15
N ALA A 39 -0.02 -24.47 -20.32
CA ALA A 39 0.68 -25.27 -21.32
C ALA A 39 1.10 -26.65 -20.79
N TYR A 40 0.17 -27.38 -20.17
CA TYR A 40 0.40 -28.75 -19.74
C TYR A 40 0.51 -29.68 -20.96
N GLN A 41 1.45 -30.64 -20.88
CA GLN A 41 1.67 -31.62 -21.96
C GLN A 41 0.40 -32.44 -22.25
N GLU A 42 -0.29 -32.85 -21.19
CA GLU A 42 -1.59 -33.49 -21.29
C GLU A 42 -2.67 -32.55 -20.76
N GLY A 43 -3.69 -32.29 -21.59
CA GLY A 43 -4.80 -31.42 -21.21
C GLY A 43 -4.41 -29.94 -21.06
N PRO A 44 -3.96 -29.27 -22.15
CA PRO A 44 -3.76 -27.83 -22.12
C PRO A 44 -5.07 -27.10 -21.77
N LEU A 45 -4.96 -26.05 -20.95
CA LEU A 45 -6.10 -25.31 -20.44
C LEU A 45 -6.31 -24.03 -21.25
N ALA A 46 -7.57 -23.74 -21.62
CA ALA A 46 -7.87 -22.65 -22.55
C ALA A 46 -7.83 -21.24 -21.92
N THR A 47 -8.12 -21.11 -20.63
CA THR A 47 -8.39 -19.83 -19.97
C THR A 47 -7.36 -19.30 -18.96
N PRO A 48 -6.38 -20.07 -18.42
CA PRO A 48 -5.57 -19.56 -17.30
C PRO A 48 -4.83 -18.25 -17.57
N ALA A 49 -4.43 -17.97 -18.82
CA ALA A 49 -3.83 -16.68 -19.19
C ALA A 49 -4.81 -15.50 -19.06
N ASN A 50 -6.08 -15.70 -19.44
CA ASN A 50 -7.14 -14.70 -19.28
C ASN A 50 -7.49 -14.50 -17.81
N ASP A 51 -7.58 -15.60 -17.05
CA ASP A 51 -7.89 -15.59 -15.62
C ASP A 51 -6.80 -14.85 -14.83
N ALA A 52 -5.53 -15.15 -15.12
CA ALA A 52 -4.39 -14.43 -14.56
C ALA A 52 -4.42 -12.93 -14.91
N GLY A 53 -4.83 -12.57 -16.13
CA GLY A 53 -5.01 -11.19 -16.54
C GLY A 53 -6.08 -10.45 -15.74
N LEU A 54 -7.21 -11.10 -15.44
CA LEU A 54 -8.29 -10.52 -14.62
C LEU A 54 -7.86 -10.35 -13.16
N ILE A 55 -7.15 -11.33 -12.59
CA ILE A 55 -6.61 -11.25 -11.23
C ILE A 55 -5.55 -10.14 -11.13
N ALA A 56 -4.64 -10.04 -12.11
CA ALA A 56 -3.63 -8.99 -12.15
C ALA A 56 -4.26 -7.59 -12.16
N GLN A 57 -5.28 -7.36 -13.00
CA GLN A 57 -6.01 -6.09 -13.04
C GLN A 57 -6.70 -5.79 -11.71
N THR A 58 -7.32 -6.79 -11.08
CA THR A 58 -7.99 -6.63 -9.78
C THR A 58 -7.00 -6.24 -8.69
N LEU A 59 -5.82 -6.88 -8.65
CA LEU A 59 -4.78 -6.59 -7.67
C LEU A 59 -4.12 -5.23 -7.91
N GLN A 60 -3.89 -4.85 -9.16
CA GLN A 60 -3.42 -3.50 -9.51
C GLN A 60 -4.41 -2.42 -9.03
N ALA A 61 -5.71 -2.62 -9.27
CA ALA A 61 -6.75 -1.72 -8.78
C ALA A 61 -6.80 -1.64 -7.24
N ALA A 62 -6.41 -2.72 -6.55
CA ALA A 62 -6.27 -2.75 -5.09
C ALA A 62 -4.96 -2.12 -4.57
N GLY A 63 -4.07 -1.65 -5.45
CA GLY A 63 -2.81 -0.98 -5.10
C GLY A 63 -1.61 -1.91 -4.95
N PHE A 64 -1.63 -3.09 -5.57
CA PHE A 64 -0.47 -3.97 -5.66
C PHE A 64 0.43 -3.61 -6.85
N ASP A 65 1.74 -3.72 -6.65
CA ASP A 65 2.75 -3.83 -7.71
C ASP A 65 2.76 -5.27 -8.24
N VAL A 66 2.25 -5.48 -9.46
CA VAL A 66 1.99 -6.82 -9.99
C VAL A 66 2.98 -7.20 -11.08
N ALA A 67 3.68 -8.32 -10.89
CA ALA A 67 4.45 -8.99 -11.92
C ALA A 67 3.67 -10.19 -12.48
N GLY A 68 3.75 -10.41 -13.79
CA GLY A 68 3.12 -11.55 -14.46
C GLY A 68 4.15 -12.47 -15.11
N ALA A 69 3.99 -13.78 -14.94
CA ALA A 69 4.63 -14.76 -15.84
C ALA A 69 3.71 -14.97 -17.03
N ARG A 70 3.96 -14.25 -18.13
CA ARG A 70 3.34 -14.55 -19.42
C ARG A 70 4.22 -15.61 -20.10
N PRO A 71 3.73 -16.85 -20.29
CA PRO A 71 4.44 -17.85 -21.09
C PRO A 71 4.46 -17.45 -22.57
#